data_AF-A0AAJ6YRN1-F1
#
_entry.id   AF-A0AAJ6YRN1-F1
#
_cell.length_a   1.000
_cell.length_b   1.000
_cell.length_c   1.000
_cell.angle_alpha   90.00
_cell.angle_beta   90.00
_cell.angle_gamma   90.00
#
_symmetry.space_group_name_H-M   'P 1'
#
loop_
_entity.id
_entity.type
_entity.pdbx_description
1 polymer ?
#
loop_
_entity_poly.entity_id
_entity_poly.type
_entity_poly.pdbx_seq_one_letter_code
_entity_poly.pdbx_strand_id
1 'polypeptide(L)' 'MVEEIINANNKTKNRTTRPRPVYLWNVLDVQKWFRRHCSDYYQFYHEKFLFGEHY' A
#
# COMPACT_ATOMS: atom_id res chain seq x y z
N MET A 1 32.60 24.90 29.75
CA MET A 1 31.67 23.76 29.87
C MET A 1 30.34 24.23 29.32
N VAL A 2 30.04 23.89 28.07
CA VAL A 2 28.72 24.13 27.48
C VAL A 2 28.06 22.76 27.44
N GLU A 3 26.99 22.62 28.22
CA GLU A 3 26.30 21.36 28.46
C GLU A 3 25.67 20.81 27.17
N GLU A 4 25.92 19.53 26.91
CA GLU A 4 25.27 18.77 25.85
C GLU A 4 23.77 18.63 26.15
N ILE A 5 22.95 19.38 25.42
CA ILE A 5 21.52 19.11 25.31
C ILE A 5 21.29 18.43 23.96
N ILE A 6 21.51 17.11 23.94
CA ILE A 6 21.07 16.25 22.83
C ILE A 6 19.55 16.11 22.95
N ASN A 7 18.83 17.12 22.47
CA ASN A 7 17.39 17.07 22.31
C ASN A 7 17.05 16.77 20.86
N ALA A 8 16.41 15.61 20.64
CA ALA A 8 15.16 15.47 19.91
C ALA A 8 15.13 14.16 19.13
N ASN A 9 14.64 13.12 19.81
CA ASN A 9 13.47 12.38 19.37
C ASN A 9 13.43 12.16 17.84
N ASN A 10 14.16 11.13 17.37
CA ASN A 10 14.06 10.58 16.01
C ASN A 10 12.67 9.97 15.79
N LYS A 11 11.62 10.80 15.80
CA LYS A 11 10.35 10.46 15.17
C LYS A 11 10.63 10.50 13.68
N THR A 12 10.86 9.33 13.10
CA THR A 12 10.79 9.12 11.67
C THR A 12 9.51 9.78 11.17
N LYS A 13 9.64 10.97 10.56
CA LYS A 13 8.56 11.57 9.79
C LYS A 13 8.13 10.47 8.83
N ASN A 14 6.93 9.94 9.02
CA ASN A 14 6.27 9.08 8.06
C ASN A 14 6.22 9.89 6.77
N ARG A 15 7.26 9.77 5.93
CA ARG A 15 7.22 10.21 4.55
C ARG A 15 6.05 9.44 4.01
N THR A 16 4.94 10.13 3.80
CA THR A 16 3.79 9.58 3.09
C THR A 16 4.33 9.18 1.74
N THR A 17 4.73 7.91 1.62
CA THR A 17 5.28 7.37 0.38
C THR A 17 4.18 7.59 -0.64
N ARG A 18 4.48 8.38 -1.67
CA ARG A 18 3.55 8.66 -2.74
C ARG A 18 2.94 7.33 -3.21
N PRO A 19 1.61 7.22 -3.33
CA PRO A 19 1.00 5.96 -3.73
C PRO A 19 1.62 5.51 -5.06
N ARG A 20 1.92 4.21 -5.15
CA ARG A 20 2.50 3.64 -6.37
C ARG A 20 1.51 3.88 -7.51
N PRO A 21 1.97 4.29 -8.70
CA PRO A 21 1.09 4.36 -9.86
C PRO A 21 0.57 2.97 -10.23
N VAL A 22 -0.62 2.91 -10.84
CA VAL A 22 -1.36 1.66 -11.11
C VAL A 22 -0.55 0.66 -11.94
N TYR A 23 0.26 1.13 -12.90
CA TYR A 23 1.08 0.25 -13.73
C TYR A 23 2.21 -0.47 -12.96
N LEU A 24 2.48 -0.08 -11.71
CA LEU A 24 3.42 -0.75 -10.80
C LEU A 24 2.72 -1.60 -9.74
N TRP A 25 1.40 -1.76 -9.82
CA TRP A 25 0.66 -2.55 -8.86
C TRP A 25 0.85 -4.02 -9.14
N ASN A 26 1.07 -4.78 -8.08
CA ASN A 26 0.97 -6.24 -8.12
C ASN A 26 -0.48 -6.68 -7.85
N VAL A 27 -0.72 -7.99 -7.93
CA VAL A 27 -2.02 -8.62 -7.64
C VAL A 27 -2.60 -8.17 -6.29
N LEU A 28 -1.77 -8.07 -5.24
CA LEU A 28 -2.23 -7.67 -3.91
C LEU A 28 -2.65 -6.20 -3.86
N ASP A 29 -1.93 -5.32 -4.55
CA ASP A 29 -2.27 -3.90 -4.64
C ASP A 29 -3.62 -3.72 -5.35
N VAL A 30 -3.84 -4.45 -6.46
CA VAL A 30 -5.11 -4.46 -7.19
C VAL A 30 -6.24 -5.03 -6.33
N GLN A 31 -6.04 -6.16 -5.65
CA GLN A 31 -7.04 -6.74 -4.76
C GLN A 31 -7.41 -5.80 -3.61
N LYS A 32 -6.43 -5.13 -2.99
CA LYS A 32 -6.71 -4.14 -1.93
C LYS A 32 -7.55 -2.97 -2.45
N TRP A 33 -7.21 -2.44 -3.62
CA TRP A 33 -7.97 -1.37 -4.24
C TRP A 33 -9.39 -1.83 -4.59
N PHE A 34 -9.52 -2.99 -5.22
CA PHE A 34 -10.80 -3.56 -5.62
C PHE A 34 -11.72 -3.80 -4.42
N ARG A 35 -11.18 -4.34 -3.32
CA ARG A 35 -11.94 -4.52 -2.07
C ARG A 35 -12.43 -3.20 -1.48
N ARG A 36 -11.66 -2.12 -1.62
CA ARG A 36 -11.98 -0.82 -1.00
C ARG A 36 -12.93 0.03 -1.84
N HIS A 37 -12.89 -0.09 -3.16
CA HIS A 37 -13.65 0.77 -4.06
C HIS A 37 -14.80 0.06 -4.77
N CYS A 38 -14.78 -1.28 -4.82
CA CYS A 38 -15.80 -2.10 -5.47
C CYS A 38 -16.14 -3.34 -4.62
N SER A 39 -16.33 -3.14 -3.31
CA SER A 39 -16.55 -4.21 -2.33
C SER A 39 -17.66 -5.18 -2.72
N ASP A 40 -18.75 -4.68 -3.30
CA ASP A 40 -19.93 -5.47 -3.66
C ASP A 40 -19.61 -6.51 -4.74
N TYR A 41 -18.67 -6.17 -5.62
CA TYR A 41 -18.17 -7.03 -6.68
C TYR A 41 -16.98 -7.88 -6.26
N TYR A 42 -16.29 -7.51 -5.17
CA TYR A 42 -15.06 -8.17 -4.73
C TYR A 42 -15.27 -9.67 -4.51
N GLN A 43 -16.33 -10.05 -3.78
CA GLN A 43 -16.63 -11.45 -3.48
C GLN A 43 -16.76 -12.34 -4.73
N PHE A 44 -17.24 -11.79 -5.85
CA PHE A 44 -17.50 -12.55 -7.07
C PHE A 44 -16.28 -12.68 -7.99
N TYR A 45 -15.32 -11.75 -7.90
CA TYR A 45 -14.24 -11.66 -8.89
C TYR A 45 -12.83 -11.70 -8.29
N HIS A 46 -12.65 -11.60 -6.97
CA HIS A 46 -11.32 -11.49 -6.36
C HIS A 46 -10.41 -12.71 -6.60
N GLU A 47 -10.99 -13.91 -6.70
CA GLU A 47 -10.25 -15.15 -6.96
C GLU A 47 -9.68 -15.21 -8.38
N LYS A 48 -10.30 -14.50 -9.34
CA LYS A 48 -9.80 -14.41 -10.72
C LYS A 48 -8.45 -13.71 -10.84
N PHE A 49 -8.03 -12.99 -9.80
CA PHE A 49 -6.70 -12.37 -9.75
C PHE A 49 -5.60 -13.34 -9.24
N LEU A 50 -5.98 -14.48 -8.65
CA LEU A 50 -5.04 -15.48 -8.12
C LEU A 50 -4.59 -16.47 -9.20
N PHE A 51 -5.54 -16.85 -10.06
CA PHE A 51 -5.29 -17.66 -11.24
C PHE A 51 -5.06 -16.69 -12.38
N GLY A 52 -3.80 -16.31 -12.58
CA GLY A 52 -3.40 -15.65 -13.82
C GLY A 52 -3.60 -16.63 -14.96
N GLU A 53 -4.84 -16.76 -15.43
CA GLU A 53 -5.19 -17.48 -16.65
C GLU A 53 -4.50 -16.73 -17.78
N HIS A 54 -3.25 -17.12 -18.04
CA HIS A 54 -2.59 -16.94 -19.31
C HIS A 54 -3.50 -17.55 -20.37
N TYR A 55 -4.22 -16.69 -21.09
CA TYR A 55 -4.61 -16.99 -22.46
C TYR A 55 -3.37 -16.87 -23.37
#